data_AF-A0A453AUI1-F1
#
_entry.id   AF-A0A453AUI1-F1
#
_cell.length_a   1.000
_cell.length_b   1.000
_cell.length_c   1.000
_cell.angle_alpha   90.00
_cell.angle_beta   90.00
_cell.angle_gamma   90.00
#
_symmetry.space_group_name_H-M   'P 1'
#
loop_
_entity.id
_entity.type
_entity.pdbx_description
1 polymer ?
#
loop_
_entity_poly.entity_id
_entity_poly.type
_entity_poly.pdbx_seq_one_letter_code
_entity_poly.pdbx_strand_id
1 'polypeptide(L)'
;VNCPRCEQTVEHELWDLHKRLQCPQRMLACQYCKFELPAADIFEHQDVCGNRTKYCQPCNKDIRLREWIGHELLLHSKTNAAAESSRSMLEKEEGGCHKQVRPAFGLNHKQLFLTIAITGLAVLIGSILFQRRIGSSEAL
;
A
#
# COMPACT_ATOMS: atom_id res chain seq x y z
N VAL A 1 -8.99 -35.80 8.58
CA VAL A 1 -10.34 -35.19 8.79
C VAL A 1 -10.77 -34.48 7.51
N ASN A 2 -12.04 -34.59 7.11
CA ASN A 2 -12.53 -33.95 5.89
C ASN A 2 -13.10 -32.56 6.19
N CYS A 3 -12.75 -31.57 5.36
CA CYS A 3 -13.29 -30.22 5.47
C CYS A 3 -14.70 -30.16 4.89
N PRO A 4 -15.74 -29.75 5.64
CA PRO A 4 -17.10 -29.66 5.11
C PRO A 4 -17.30 -28.50 4.12
N ARG A 5 -16.33 -27.57 4.01
CA ARG A 5 -16.44 -26.42 3.10
C ARG A 5 -15.76 -26.66 1.76
N CYS A 6 -14.57 -27.25 1.76
CA CYS A 6 -13.78 -27.47 0.55
C CYS A 6 -13.56 -28.95 0.22
N GLU A 7 -14.15 -29.87 1.00
CA GLU A 7 -14.13 -31.33 0.81
C GLU A 7 -12.74 -31.99 0.82
N GLN A 8 -11.68 -31.22 1.02
CA GLN A 8 -10.32 -31.72 1.14
C GLN A 8 -10.13 -32.53 2.43
N THR A 9 -9.38 -33.62 2.32
CA THR A 9 -8.87 -34.36 3.47
C THR A 9 -7.63 -33.66 4.02
N VAL A 10 -7.67 -33.34 5.31
CA VAL A 10 -6.62 -32.61 6.04
C VAL A 10 -6.15 -33.46 7.22
N GLU A 11 -4.87 -33.39 7.54
CA GLU A 11 -4.34 -34.00 8.78
C GLU A 11 -4.98 -33.38 10.02
N HIS A 12 -5.18 -34.19 11.06
CA HIS A 12 -5.85 -33.74 12.27
C HIS A 12 -5.08 -32.60 12.97
N GLU A 13 -3.75 -32.67 13.00
CA GLU A 13 -2.86 -31.67 13.59
C GLU A 13 -2.93 -30.32 12.87
N LEU A 14 -3.21 -30.33 11.57
CA LEU A 14 -3.32 -29.13 10.73
C LEU A 14 -4.76 -28.59 10.63
N TRP A 15 -5.72 -29.22 11.27
CA TRP A 15 -7.14 -28.88 11.12
C TRP A 15 -7.47 -27.44 11.51
N ASP A 16 -6.92 -26.97 12.63
CA ASP A 16 -7.14 -25.61 13.12
C ASP A 16 -6.45 -24.55 12.26
N LEU A 17 -5.30 -24.90 11.67
CA LEU A 17 -4.60 -24.06 10.71
C LEU A 17 -5.39 -23.98 9.41
N HIS A 18 -5.89 -25.12 8.92
CA HIS A 18 -6.69 -25.19 7.71
C HIS A 18 -7.93 -24.33 7.83
N LYS A 19 -8.74 -24.50 8.89
CA LYS A 19 -9.98 -23.73 9.09
C LYS A 19 -9.76 -22.23 9.10
N ARG A 20 -8.66 -21.76 9.71
CA ARG A 20 -8.41 -20.33 9.94
C ARG A 20 -7.70 -19.66 8.78
N LEU A 21 -6.72 -20.33 8.16
CA LEU A 21 -5.78 -19.68 7.24
C LEU A 21 -5.74 -20.31 5.85
N GLN A 22 -5.88 -21.63 5.72
CA GLN A 22 -5.58 -22.30 4.44
C GLN A 22 -6.82 -22.70 3.63
N CYS A 23 -7.98 -22.90 4.27
CA CYS A 23 -9.18 -23.35 3.59
C CYS A 23 -9.56 -22.33 2.50
N PRO A 24 -9.63 -22.73 1.21
CA PRO A 24 -9.97 -21.81 0.12
C PRO A 24 -11.42 -21.31 0.22
N GLN A 25 -12.29 -22.09 0.89
CA GLN A 25 -13.69 -21.79 1.13
C GLN A 25 -13.94 -21.10 2.49
N ARG A 26 -12.89 -20.59 3.16
CA ARG A 26 -13.08 -19.73 4.33
C ARG A 26 -13.63 -18.38 3.87
N MET A 27 -14.57 -17.82 4.63
CA MET A 27 -15.15 -16.51 4.33
C MET A 27 -14.21 -15.40 4.78
N LEU A 28 -13.97 -14.43 3.89
CA LEU A 28 -13.20 -13.22 4.17
C LEU A 28 -13.99 -12.00 3.69
N ALA A 29 -13.96 -10.93 4.49
CA ALA A 29 -14.55 -9.66 4.11
C ALA A 29 -13.62 -8.90 3.16
N CYS A 30 -14.16 -8.37 2.06
CA CYS A 30 -13.45 -7.46 1.19
C CYS A 30 -12.99 -6.22 1.97
N GLN A 31 -11.71 -5.85 1.86
CA GLN A 31 -11.18 -4.70 2.61
C GLN A 31 -11.86 -3.37 2.26
N TYR A 32 -12.42 -3.25 1.03
CA TYR A 32 -13.04 -2.02 0.52
C TYR A 32 -14.54 -1.95 0.79
N CYS A 33 -15.31 -2.98 0.44
CA CYS A 33 -16.77 -2.95 0.51
C CYS A 33 -17.37 -3.79 1.65
N LYS A 34 -16.53 -4.53 2.39
CA LYS A 34 -16.92 -5.42 3.50
C LYS A 34 -17.83 -6.59 3.13
N PHE A 35 -18.11 -6.80 1.84
CA PHE A 35 -18.81 -7.99 1.37
C PHE A 35 -17.97 -9.25 1.62
N GLU A 36 -18.58 -10.32 2.13
CA GLU A 36 -17.89 -11.56 2.47
C GLU A 36 -17.93 -12.54 1.30
N LEU A 37 -16.77 -13.07 0.92
CA LEU A 37 -16.62 -14.07 -0.13
C LEU A 37 -15.69 -15.21 0.33
N PRO A 38 -15.74 -16.37 -0.34
CA PRO A 38 -14.68 -17.37 -0.23
C PRO A 38 -13.32 -16.75 -0.51
N ALA A 39 -12.31 -17.20 0.21
CA ALA A 39 -10.95 -16.71 0.06
C ALA A 39 -10.33 -17.02 -1.31
N ALA A 40 -10.84 -18.01 -2.05
CA ALA A 40 -10.48 -18.25 -3.44
C ALA A 40 -10.82 -17.05 -4.34
N ASP A 41 -11.94 -16.36 -4.06
CA ASP A 41 -12.49 -15.31 -4.92
C ASP A 41 -12.14 -13.90 -4.44
N ILE A 42 -11.64 -13.77 -3.20
CA ILE A 42 -11.41 -12.47 -2.55
C ILE A 42 -10.43 -11.57 -3.32
N PHE A 43 -9.40 -12.16 -3.95
CA PHE A 43 -8.37 -11.40 -4.65
C PHE A 43 -8.91 -10.77 -5.93
N GLU A 44 -9.58 -11.56 -6.78
CA GLU A 44 -10.21 -11.08 -8.01
C GLU A 44 -11.27 -10.02 -7.69
N HIS A 45 -12.09 -10.27 -6.67
CA HIS A 45 -13.04 -9.28 -6.19
C HIS A 45 -12.36 -7.98 -5.74
N GLN A 46 -11.28 -8.05 -4.96
CA GLN A 46 -10.57 -6.87 -4.47
C GLN A 46 -9.86 -6.08 -5.58
N ASP A 47 -9.40 -6.74 -6.64
CA ASP A 47 -8.80 -6.06 -7.79
C ASP A 47 -9.81 -5.15 -8.49
N VAL A 48 -11.01 -5.66 -8.75
CA VAL A 48 -12.10 -4.87 -9.35
C VAL A 48 -12.70 -3.88 -8.34
N CYS A 49 -13.02 -4.35 -7.14
CA CYS A 49 -13.68 -3.53 -6.12
C CYS A 49 -12.79 -2.36 -5.67
N GLY A 50 -11.48 -2.54 -5.58
CA GLY A 50 -10.54 -1.49 -5.18
C GLY A 50 -10.44 -0.35 -6.20
N ASN A 51 -10.76 -0.61 -7.47
CA ASN A 51 -10.77 0.38 -8.54
C ASN A 51 -12.07 1.19 -8.62
N ARG A 52 -13.14 0.77 -7.93
CA ARG A 52 -14.34 1.59 -7.76
C ARG A 52 -13.98 2.90 -7.09
N THR A 53 -14.69 3.97 -7.42
CA THR A 53 -14.46 5.30 -6.83
C THR A 53 -15.52 5.65 -5.80
N LYS A 54 -15.13 6.51 -4.87
CA LYS A 54 -16.00 7.25 -3.95
C LYS A 54 -15.74 8.74 -4.16
N TYR A 55 -16.81 9.50 -4.24
CA TYR A 55 -16.71 10.95 -4.40
C TYR A 55 -16.32 11.63 -3.10
N CYS A 56 -15.30 12.47 -3.16
CA CYS A 56 -14.89 13.33 -2.07
C CYS A 56 -15.47 14.74 -2.25
N GLN A 57 -16.39 15.13 -1.37
CA GLN A 57 -17.05 16.43 -1.42
C GLN A 57 -16.06 17.60 -1.23
N PRO A 58 -15.20 17.64 -0.19
CA PRO A 58 -14.31 18.78 0.00
C PRO A 58 -13.25 18.95 -1.11
N CYS A 59 -12.86 17.86 -1.78
CA CYS A 59 -11.89 17.91 -2.87
C CYS A 59 -12.54 17.99 -4.26
N ASN A 60 -13.86 17.83 -4.36
CA ASN A 60 -14.63 17.78 -5.61
C ASN A 60 -14.06 16.78 -6.63
N LYS A 61 -13.68 15.58 -6.17
CA LYS A 61 -12.97 14.54 -6.95
C LYS A 61 -13.43 13.14 -6.61
N ASP A 62 -13.47 12.27 -7.60
CA ASP A 62 -13.61 10.83 -7.44
C ASP A 62 -12.28 10.19 -7.04
N ILE A 63 -12.27 9.49 -5.91
CA ILE A 63 -11.08 8.85 -5.34
C ILE A 63 -11.30 7.34 -5.35
N ARG A 64 -10.32 6.55 -5.79
CA ARG A 64 -10.43 5.09 -5.78
C ARG A 64 -10.52 4.57 -4.34
N LEU A 65 -11.30 3.52 -4.11
CA LEU A 65 -11.45 2.94 -2.77
C LEU A 65 -10.12 2.47 -2.17
N ARG A 66 -9.21 1.96 -3.00
CA ARG A 66 -7.84 1.59 -2.58
C ARG A 66 -7.01 2.78 -2.08
N GLU A 67 -7.32 3.99 -2.56
CA GLU A 67 -6.60 5.22 -2.23
C GLU A 67 -7.30 6.03 -1.12
N TRP A 68 -8.53 5.66 -0.75
CA TRP A 68 -9.39 6.46 0.14
C TRP A 68 -8.77 6.73 1.51
N ILE A 69 -8.18 5.72 2.15
CA ILE A 69 -7.57 5.88 3.49
C ILE A 69 -6.41 6.88 3.45
N GLY A 70 -5.55 6.78 2.43
CA GLY A 70 -4.44 7.73 2.24
C GLY A 70 -4.96 9.14 1.91
N HIS A 71 -6.01 9.24 1.10
CA HIS A 71 -6.66 10.50 0.79
C HIS A 71 -7.22 11.18 2.06
N GLU A 72 -7.91 10.43 2.92
CA GLU A 72 -8.48 10.91 4.18
C GLU A 72 -7.39 11.38 5.16
N LEU A 73 -6.35 10.57 5.37
CA LEU A 73 -5.27 10.87 6.30
C LEU A 73 -4.31 11.97 5.83
N LEU A 74 -4.21 12.27 4.54
CA LEU A 74 -3.28 13.30 4.04
C LEU A 74 -3.97 14.64 3.76
N LEU A 75 -5.23 14.61 3.34
CA LEU A 75 -5.96 15.82 2.92
C LEU A 75 -7.00 16.29 3.94
N HIS A 76 -7.61 15.39 4.72
CA HIS A 76 -8.68 15.73 5.68
C HIS A 76 -8.29 15.58 7.15
N SER A 77 -7.12 15.02 7.46
CA SER A 77 -6.60 14.96 8.83
C SER A 77 -6.17 16.33 9.37
N LYS A 78 -5.75 17.25 8.48
CA LYS A 78 -5.29 18.60 8.86
C LYS A 78 -6.42 19.62 8.99
N THR A 79 -7.61 19.34 8.46
CA THR A 79 -8.75 20.26 8.54
C THR A 79 -9.42 20.27 9.92
N ASN A 80 -9.23 19.23 10.74
CA ASN A 80 -9.78 19.17 12.10
C ASN A 80 -8.94 19.93 13.15
N ALA A 81 -7.71 20.35 12.81
CA ALA A 81 -6.86 21.16 13.70
C ALA A 81 -6.97 22.67 13.44
N ALA A 82 -7.55 23.08 12.30
CA ALA A 82 -7.65 24.49 11.89
C ALA A 82 -9.07 25.05 11.91
N ALA A 83 -10.08 24.26 12.30
CA ALA A 83 -11.48 24.68 12.32
C ALA A 83 -11.85 25.66 13.48
N GLU A 84 -10.90 26.03 14.34
CA GLU A 84 -11.00 27.20 15.20
C GLU A 84 -9.96 28.28 14.83
N SER A 85 -9.83 28.62 13.55
CA SER A 85 -9.31 29.95 13.22
C SER A 85 -9.81 30.46 11.87
N SER A 86 -10.72 31.42 11.99
CA SER A 86 -10.87 32.55 11.06
C SER A 86 -11.56 32.29 9.72
N ARG A 87 -12.85 32.60 9.73
CA ARG A 87 -13.69 33.15 8.66
C ARG A 87 -12.92 33.77 7.47
N SER A 88 -13.23 33.37 6.23
CA SER A 88 -13.54 34.33 5.14
C SER A 88 -14.12 33.65 3.88
N MET A 89 -15.25 34.22 3.44
CA MET A 89 -15.78 34.39 2.08
C MET A 89 -15.80 33.26 1.03
N LEU A 90 -17.04 32.94 0.64
CA LEU A 90 -17.48 32.55 -0.70
C LEU A 90 -16.78 33.34 -1.81
N GLU A 91 -16.25 32.66 -2.82
CA GLU A 91 -16.33 33.11 -4.22
C GLU A 91 -16.65 31.92 -5.14
N LYS A 92 -17.55 32.23 -6.07
CA LYS A 92 -18.15 31.40 -7.12
C LYS A 92 -17.33 31.56 -8.41
N GLU A 93 -17.73 30.80 -9.44
CA GLU A 93 -17.39 30.85 -10.90
C GLU A 93 -16.53 29.64 -11.31
N GLU A 94 -17.14 28.57 -11.84
CA GLU A 94 -17.53 28.30 -13.24
C GLU A 94 -16.36 28.10 -14.23
N GLY A 95 -16.38 26.94 -14.89
CA GLY A 95 -15.92 26.69 -16.25
C GLY A 95 -14.47 27.03 -16.64
N GLY A 96 -13.58 26.04 -16.68
CA GLY A 96 -12.36 26.18 -17.47
C GLY A 96 -11.25 25.18 -17.14
N CYS A 97 -10.85 24.40 -18.16
CA CYS A 97 -9.64 23.58 -18.17
C CYS A 97 -8.40 24.46 -17.94
N HIS A 98 -7.76 24.36 -16.77
CA HIS A 98 -6.47 24.98 -16.50
C HIS A 98 -5.42 23.95 -16.05
N LYS A 99 -4.30 24.01 -16.78
CA LYS A 99 -3.09 23.19 -16.75
C LYS A 99 -2.68 22.68 -15.37
N GLN A 100 -2.39 21.37 -15.34
CA GLN A 100 -1.54 20.70 -14.36
C GLN A 100 -0.26 21.52 -14.07
N VAL A 101 -0.15 22.03 -12.85
CA VAL A 101 1.14 22.13 -12.18
C VAL A 101 1.12 21.07 -11.09
N ARG A 102 1.80 19.96 -11.35
CA ARG A 102 2.02 18.88 -10.37
C ARG A 102 3.18 19.31 -9.46
N PRO A 103 3.02 19.41 -8.12
CA PRO A 103 4.12 19.10 -7.24
C PRO A 103 4.15 17.58 -7.09
N ALA A 104 4.94 16.92 -7.92
CA ALA A 104 5.21 15.50 -7.81
C ALA A 104 6.14 15.27 -6.61
N PHE A 105 5.57 15.00 -5.42
CA PHE A 105 6.29 14.23 -4.41
C PHE A 105 5.88 12.76 -4.51
N GLY A 106 6.08 12.20 -5.71
CA GLY A 106 6.14 10.76 -5.91
C GLY A 106 7.58 10.35 -5.72
N LEU A 107 7.93 9.82 -4.55
CA LEU A 107 9.22 9.18 -4.34
C LEU A 107 9.20 7.88 -5.17
N ASN A 108 9.67 7.99 -6.41
CA ASN A 108 9.66 6.89 -7.37
C ASN A 108 10.50 5.75 -6.81
N HIS A 109 9.91 4.56 -6.65
CA HIS A 109 10.59 3.32 -6.26
C HIS A 109 11.92 3.13 -7.02
N LYS A 110 12.00 3.56 -8.27
CA LYS A 110 13.24 3.53 -9.09
C LYS A 110 14.39 4.38 -8.51
N GLN A 111 14.10 5.53 -7.92
CA GLN A 111 15.10 6.38 -7.25
C GLN A 111 15.57 5.78 -5.92
N LEU A 112 14.66 5.12 -5.18
CA LEU A 112 14.99 4.45 -3.93
C LEU A 112 15.85 3.18 -4.15
N PHE A 113 15.62 2.45 -5.25
CA PHE A 113 16.45 1.30 -5.62
C PHE A 113 17.83 1.71 -6.13
N LEU A 114 17.92 2.82 -6.88
CA LEU A 114 19.20 3.39 -7.30
C LEU A 114 20.06 3.82 -6.10
N THR A 115 19.47 4.46 -5.09
CA THR A 115 20.21 4.88 -3.90
C THR A 115 20.65 3.70 -3.03
N ILE A 116 19.85 2.64 -2.89
CA ILE A 116 20.23 1.41 -2.17
C ILE A 116 21.35 0.66 -2.92
N ALA A 117 21.31 0.61 -4.25
CA ALA A 117 22.34 -0.04 -5.05
C ALA A 117 23.71 0.68 -4.97
N ILE A 118 23.71 2.01 -4.95
CA ILE A 118 24.94 2.83 -4.88
C ILE A 118 25.60 2.70 -3.49
N THR A 119 24.81 2.75 -2.42
CA THR A 119 25.35 2.57 -1.05
C THR A 119 25.86 1.15 -0.83
N GLY A 120 25.18 0.13 -1.37
CA GLY A 120 25.64 -1.26 -1.31
C GLY A 120 26.99 -1.49 -2.03
N LEU A 121 27.17 -0.90 -3.22
CA LEU A 121 28.41 -1.06 -3.99
C LEU A 121 29.61 -0.39 -3.30
N ALA A 122 29.41 0.79 -2.69
CA ALA A 122 30.47 1.49 -1.96
C ALA A 122 30.99 0.69 -0.76
N VAL A 123 30.09 0.02 -0.02
CA VAL A 123 30.47 -0.82 1.12
C VAL A 123 31.24 -2.06 0.66
N LEU A 124 30.81 -2.73 -0.40
CA LEU A 124 31.51 -3.90 -0.95
C LEU A 124 32.92 -3.56 -1.45
N ILE A 125 33.06 -2.47 -2.21
CA ILE A 125 34.37 -2.01 -2.72
C ILE A 125 35.27 -1.60 -1.54
N GLY A 126 34.73 -0.91 -0.54
CA GLY A 126 35.46 -0.53 0.67
C GLY A 126 35.98 -1.74 1.46
N SER A 127 35.16 -2.77 1.65
CA SER A 127 35.56 -4.00 2.35
C SER A 127 36.64 -4.79 1.62
N ILE A 128 36.59 -4.86 0.28
CA ILE A 128 37.60 -5.58 -0.52
C ILE A 128 38.94 -4.85 -0.49
N LEU A 129 38.94 -3.52 -0.62
CA LEU A 129 40.17 -2.72 -0.55
C LEU A 129 40.78 -2.74 0.87
N PHE A 130 39.94 -2.78 1.90
CA PHE A 130 40.38 -2.90 3.29
C PHE A 130 40.98 -4.30 3.60
N GLN A 131 40.35 -5.37 3.12
CA GLN A 131 40.90 -6.73 3.23
C GLN A 131 42.24 -6.87 2.50
N ARG A 132 42.38 -6.27 1.31
CA ARG A 132 43.62 -6.28 0.54
C ARG A 132 44.75 -5.48 1.21
N ARG A 133 44.39 -4.43 1.98
CA ARG A 133 45.35 -3.66 2.79
C ARG A 133 45.88 -4.47 3.98
N ILE A 134 45.02 -5.22 4.67
CA ILE A 134 45.41 -6.06 5.82
C ILE A 134 46.28 -7.24 5.38
N GLY A 135 45.93 -7.92 4.27
CA GLY A 135 46.74 -9.02 3.74
C GLY A 135 48.11 -8.61 3.17
N SER A 136 48.32 -7.33 2.88
CA SER A 136 49.63 -6.81 2.44
C SER A 136 50.52 -6.39 3.61
N SER A 137 49.95 -6.15 4.80
CA SER A 137 50.69 -5.78 6.01
C SER A 137 51.19 -6.98 6.83
N GLU A 138 50.84 -8.21 6.47
CA GLU A 138 51.37 -9.45 7.08
C GLU A 138 52.49 -10.11 6.24
N ALA A 139 52.97 -9.44 5.17
CA ALA A 139 54.00 -9.95 4.27
C ALA A 139 55.28 -9.09 4.22
N LEU A 140 55.67 -8.47 5.35
CA LEU A 140 56.97 -7.84 5.55
C LEU A 140 57.51 -8.15 6.96
#